data_AF-A0A7R6WSS4-F1
#
_entry.id   AF-A0A7R6WSS4-F1
#
_cell.length_a   1.000
_cell.length_b   1.000
_cell.length_c   1.000
_cell.angle_alpha   90.00
_cell.angle_beta   90.00
_cell.angle_gamma   90.00
#
_symmetry.space_group_name_H-M   'P 1'
#
loop_
_entity.id
_entity.type
_entity.pdbx_description
1 polymer ?
#
loop_
_entity_poly.entity_id
_entity_poly.type
_entity_poly.pdbx_seq_one_letter_code
_entity_poly.pdbx_strand_id
1 'polypeptide(L)' 'MSHAALGPAVNKDGKALARPFVKCILRLIRAQDFHGSCQRKSDTGLLADFIITKELRRNIQSLAIRIRTRCGGSICFGP' A
#
# COMPACT_ATOMS: atom_id res chain seq x y z
N MET A 1 13.56 3.66 -25.51
CA MET A 1 13.77 3.34 -24.08
C MET A 1 13.16 1.97 -23.83
N SER A 2 14.00 0.98 -23.55
CA SER A 2 13.70 -0.45 -23.66
C SER A 2 12.80 -0.92 -22.52
N HIS A 3 11.68 -1.55 -22.86
CA HIS A 3 10.86 -2.29 -21.90
C HIS A 3 11.70 -3.41 -21.27
N ALA A 4 11.96 -3.28 -19.97
CA ALA A 4 12.55 -4.36 -19.18
C ALA A 4 11.59 -5.55 -19.20
N ALA A 5 12.04 -6.65 -19.81
CA ALA A 5 11.30 -7.89 -19.92
C ALA A 5 10.96 -8.44 -18.53
N LEU A 6 9.67 -8.39 -18.19
CA LEU A 6 9.10 -9.12 -17.06
C LEU A 6 9.17 -10.62 -17.40
N GLY A 7 10.19 -11.30 -16.87
CA GLY A 7 10.32 -12.75 -16.91
C GLY A 7 9.18 -13.47 -16.15
N PRO A 8 9.28 -14.80 -15.87
CA PRO A 8 8.17 -15.71 -15.54
C PRO A 8 7.54 -15.51 -14.13
N ALA A 9 7.57 -14.30 -13.59
CA ALA A 9 7.11 -13.93 -12.25
C ALA A 9 5.60 -14.16 -12.01
N VAL A 10 4.79 -14.17 -13.08
CA VAL A 10 3.32 -14.26 -13.00
C VAL A 10 2.83 -15.50 -12.23
N ASN A 11 3.56 -16.62 -12.21
CA ASN A 11 3.15 -17.82 -11.47
C ASN A 11 3.49 -17.79 -9.97
N LYS A 12 4.54 -17.07 -9.57
CA LYS A 12 5.00 -17.04 -8.16
C LYS A 12 4.11 -16.14 -7.31
N ASP A 13 3.59 -15.08 -7.91
CA ASP A 13 2.71 -14.12 -7.22
C ASP A 13 1.39 -14.78 -6.79
N GLY A 14 0.81 -15.63 -7.65
CA GLY A 14 -0.40 -16.39 -7.30
C GLY A 14 -0.21 -17.28 -6.06
N LYS A 15 0.96 -17.93 -5.93
CA LYS A 15 1.30 -18.73 -4.74
C LYS A 15 1.49 -17.87 -3.50
N ALA A 16 2.07 -16.68 -3.63
CA ALA A 16 2.22 -15.74 -2.53
C ALA A 16 0.88 -15.17 -2.07
N LEU A 17 -0.01 -14.81 -3.00
CA LEU A 17 -1.37 -14.35 -2.73
C LEU A 17 -2.24 -15.46 -2.10
N ALA A 18 -1.97 -16.72 -2.39
CA ALA A 18 -2.67 -17.84 -1.76
C ALA A 18 -2.38 -17.97 -0.25
N ARG A 19 -1.28 -17.39 0.25
CA ARG A 19 -0.86 -17.50 1.66
C ARG A 19 -1.89 -16.81 2.57
N PRO A 20 -2.29 -17.45 3.69
CA PRO A 20 -3.35 -16.94 4.57
C PRO A 20 -3.05 -15.54 5.12
N PHE A 21 -1.78 -15.28 5.49
CA PHE A 21 -1.34 -13.95 5.93
C PHE A 21 -1.59 -12.86 4.88
N VAL A 22 -1.23 -13.12 3.63
CA VAL A 22 -1.39 -12.16 2.53
C VAL A 22 -2.87 -11.93 2.24
N LYS A 23 -3.69 -12.99 2.23
CA LYS A 23 -5.15 -12.86 2.12
C LYS A 23 -5.77 -12.00 3.23
N CYS A 24 -5.32 -12.17 4.47
CA CYS A 24 -5.78 -11.35 5.60
C CYS A 24 -5.43 -9.87 5.41
N ILE A 25 -4.22 -9.56 4.92
CA ILE A 25 -3.82 -8.18 4.62
C ILE A 25 -4.72 -7.57 3.55
N LEU A 26 -4.95 -8.27 2.43
CA LEU A 26 -5.78 -7.74 1.36
C LEU A 26 -7.22 -7.49 1.80
N ARG A 27 -7.78 -8.38 2.62
CA ARG A 27 -9.09 -8.17 3.26
C ARG A 27 -9.12 -6.90 4.10
N LEU A 28 -8.08 -6.66 4.88
CA LEU A 28 -7.98 -5.48 5.74
C LEU A 28 -7.87 -4.19 4.94
N ILE A 29 -7.05 -4.17 3.90
CA ILE A 29 -6.88 -3.01 3.01
C ILE A 29 -8.21 -2.69 2.33
N ARG A 30 -8.91 -3.69 1.79
CA ARG A 30 -10.22 -3.48 1.14
C ARG A 30 -11.30 -3.04 2.13
N ALA A 31 -11.28 -3.54 3.36
CA ALA A 31 -12.23 -3.13 4.40
C ALA A 31 -12.00 -1.66 4.84
N GLN A 32 -10.78 -1.16 4.74
CA GLN A 32 -10.41 0.23 5.09
C GLN A 32 -10.55 1.21 3.91
N ASP A 33 -10.89 0.73 2.71
CA ASP A 33 -11.01 1.57 1.52
C ASP A 33 -12.34 2.34 1.50
N PHE A 34 -12.43 3.39 2.31
CA PHE A 34 -13.63 4.24 2.43
C PHE A 34 -14.01 4.96 1.12
N HIS A 35 -13.04 5.21 0.24
CA HIS A 35 -13.24 5.98 -1.01
C HIS A 35 -13.32 5.09 -2.26
N GLY A 36 -13.31 3.75 -2.12
CA GLY A 36 -13.40 2.82 -3.24
C GLY A 36 -12.22 2.87 -4.22
N SER A 37 -11.09 3.46 -3.81
CA SER A 37 -9.90 3.62 -4.67
C SER A 37 -9.23 2.28 -4.99
N CYS A 38 -9.46 1.27 -4.17
CA CYS A 38 -8.90 -0.08 -4.29
C CYS A 38 -9.81 -1.02 -5.10
N GLN A 39 -11.07 -0.65 -5.35
CA GLN A 39 -12.03 -1.54 -6.04
C GLN A 39 -11.68 -1.82 -7.50
N ARG A 40 -10.99 -0.88 -8.17
CA ARG A 40 -10.50 -1.04 -9.54
C ARG A 40 -9.14 -1.75 -9.64
N LYS A 41 -8.47 -2.01 -8.52
CA LYS A 41 -7.13 -2.62 -8.49
C LYS A 41 -7.23 -4.14 -8.34
N SER A 42 -6.37 -4.87 -9.05
CA SER A 42 -6.15 -6.29 -8.80
C SER A 42 -5.42 -6.49 -7.47
N ASP A 43 -5.54 -7.67 -6.88
CA ASP A 43 -4.89 -8.03 -5.62
C ASP A 43 -3.37 -7.82 -5.65
N THR A 44 -2.72 -8.20 -6.76
CA THR A 44 -1.30 -7.94 -7.00
C THR A 44 -1.00 -6.45 -7.12
N GLY A 45 -1.80 -5.72 -7.89
CA GLY A 45 -1.62 -4.28 -8.12
C GLY A 45 -1.82 -3.46 -6.84
N LEU A 46 -2.73 -3.89 -5.97
CA LEU A 46 -2.96 -3.27 -4.67
C LEU A 46 -1.76 -3.46 -3.74
N LEU A 47 -1.18 -4.67 -3.70
CA LEU A 47 -0.05 -4.96 -2.81
C LEU A 47 1.27 -4.37 -3.31
N ALA A 48 1.42 -4.16 -4.62
CA ALA A 48 2.60 -3.56 -5.23
C ALA A 48 2.95 -2.19 -4.63
N ASP A 49 1.93 -1.38 -4.30
CA ASP A 49 2.10 -0.05 -3.67
C ASP A 49 2.74 -0.13 -2.27
N PHE A 50 2.66 -1.30 -1.61
CA PHE A 50 3.22 -1.53 -0.27
C PHE A 50 4.58 -2.24 -0.29
N ILE A 51 4.99 -2.81 -1.42
CA ILE A 51 6.25 -3.53 -1.56
C ILE A 51 7.31 -2.56 -2.11
N ILE A 52 7.98 -1.87 -1.20
CA ILE A 52 9.02 -0.90 -1.53
C ILE A 52 10.43 -1.48 -1.35
N THR A 53 11.40 -0.96 -2.11
CA THR A 53 12.80 -1.32 -1.92
C THR A 53 13.33 -0.80 -0.59
N LYS A 54 14.38 -1.44 -0.07
CA LYS A 54 15.03 -1.05 1.19
C LYS A 54 15.50 0.41 1.17
N GLU A 55 16.01 0.88 0.04
CA GLU A 55 16.48 2.25 -0.16
C GLU A 55 15.34 3.25 -0.13
N LEU A 56 14.25 2.97 -0.85
CA LEU A 56 13.05 3.81 -0.83
C LEU A 56 12.47 3.91 0.60
N ARG A 57 12.46 2.79 1.35
CA ARG A 57 12.03 2.79 2.75
C ARG A 57 12.90 3.69 3.63
N ARG A 58 14.23 3.68 3.47
CA ARG A 58 15.14 4.55 4.22
C ARG A 58 14.88 6.03 3.91
N ASN A 59 14.65 6.36 2.65
CA ASN A 59 14.35 7.73 2.21
C ASN A 59 13.00 8.22 2.74
N ILE A 60 11.96 7.38 2.72
CA ILE A 60 10.65 7.71 3.32
C ILE A 60 10.78 7.91 4.83
N GLN A 61 11.53 7.05 5.54
CA GLN A 61 11.74 7.20 6.97
C GLN A 61 12.46 8.52 7.33
N SER A 62 13.40 8.99 6.51
CA SER A 62 14.00 10.32 6.72
C SER A 62 13.03 11.48 6.44
N LEU A 63 12.04 11.29 5.57
CA LEU A 63 11.09 12.33 5.17
C LEU A 63 9.82 12.39 6.05
N ALA A 64 9.38 11.23 6.57
CA ALA A 64 8.08 11.07 7.24
C ALA A 64 8.07 11.39 8.75
N ILE A 65 9.21 11.65 9.39
CA ILE A 65 9.26 12.03 10.82
C ILE A 65 8.55 13.38 11.08
N ARG A 66 8.24 14.17 10.04
CA ARG A 66 7.58 15.48 10.18
C ARG A 66 6.05 15.50 9.99
N ILE A 67 5.39 14.36 9.77
CA ILE A 67 3.92 14.30 9.62
C ILE A 67 3.28 13.48 10.75
N ARG A 68 3.56 13.85 12.00
CA ARG A 68 2.63 13.57 13.10
C ARG A 68 1.75 14.82 13.26
N THR A 69 0.83 15.05 12.32
CA THR A 69 -0.28 15.98 12.59
C THR A 69 -1.11 15.34 13.70
N ARG A 70 -1.03 15.96 14.87
CA ARG A 70 -1.86 15.68 16.02
C ARG A 70 -3.32 15.96 15.63
N CYS A 71 -4.08 14.94 15.24
CA CYS A 71 -5.54 14.99 15.38
C CYS A 71 -5.81 14.93 16.89
N GLY A 72 -5.95 16.10 17.51
CA GLY A 72 -6.15 16.23 18.96
C GLY A 72 -5.82 17.65 19.42
N GLY A 73 -6.62 18.62 19.00
CA GLY A 73 -6.49 20.02 19.36
C GLY A 73 -7.50 20.89 18.63
N SER A 74 -8.75 20.81 19.08
CA SER A 74 -9.79 21.85 19.00
C SER A 74 -9.64 22.91 17.91
N ILE A 75 -10.49 22.82 16.89
CA ILE A 75 -11.00 24.03 16.24
C ILE A 75 -12.51 24.03 16.44
N CYS A 76 -12.95 24.61 17.55
CA CYS A 76 -14.30 25.15 17.61
C CYS A 76 -14.29 26.37 16.69
N PHE A 77 -14.97 26.30 15.55
CA PHE A 77 -15.36 27.48 14.81
C PHE A 77 -16.88 27.52 14.78
N GLY A 78 -17.41 28.51 15.49
CA GLY A 78 -18.77 29.01 15.45
C GLY A 78 -18.81 30.26 16.34
N PRO A 79 -19.71 31.21 16.09
CA PRO A 79 -20.63 31.36 14.97
C PRO A 79 -19.99 31.98 13.71
#